data_AF-A0A8S2ARA7-F1
#
_entry.id   AF-A0A8S2ARA7-F1
#
_cell.length_a   1.000
_cell.length_b   1.000
_cell.length_c   1.000
_cell.angle_alpha   90.00
_cell.angle_beta   90.00
_cell.angle_gamma   90.00
#
_symmetry.space_group_name_H-M   'P 1'
#
loop_
_entity.id
_entity.type
_entity.pdbx_description
1 polymer ?
#
loop_
_entity_poly.entity_id
_entity_poly.type
_entity_poly.pdbx_seq_one_letter_code
_entity_poly.pdbx_strand_id
1 'polypeptide(L)'
;MKLTNTSTQRTGHAFYTEPIRFKYSPNGTVSSFSTAFVFAIHTQIPIAHGMAFVIAPNPRLPFASPLQYLGLFNVTNNGNDRNHVFAVELDTIMNIEFNDTNNNHVGIDINSLNSVKSSPAGYWDEKDQFNNLTLISSKRMQVWVDYDGRSHRINVTMAPFSENKPRKPLVSIVRDLSSVLLQEMFVGFSSATGNIVSEIFVLGWSFRVNGKAQPLALSKLPRLPVWDPKPTRVYRFYKNWVPLISLLLIPLLLVIFLVRFILRRRRKFAEELEDWETEFGKNRLRFVAVGLAWEWDDVGKPSRI
;
A
#
# COMPACT_ATOMS: atom_id res chain seq x y z
N MET A 1 20.50 5.11 -9.50
CA MET A 1 19.70 6.36 -9.50
C MET A 1 18.76 6.36 -8.31
N LYS A 2 18.46 7.53 -7.74
CA LYS A 2 17.55 7.73 -6.60
C LYS A 2 16.48 8.72 -7.04
N LEU A 3 15.21 8.32 -7.01
CA LEU A 3 14.08 9.14 -7.47
C LEU A 3 13.63 10.11 -6.37
N THR A 4 13.52 9.63 -5.13
CA THR A 4 13.05 10.39 -3.96
C THR A 4 14.15 10.53 -2.91
N ASN A 5 14.19 11.69 -2.26
CA ASN A 5 15.06 11.97 -1.11
C ASN A 5 14.23 12.10 0.18
N THR A 6 14.86 12.58 1.25
CA THR A 6 14.23 12.74 2.57
C THR A 6 13.32 13.98 2.71
N SER A 7 12.90 14.60 1.61
CA SER A 7 11.90 15.67 1.62
C SER A 7 10.49 15.08 1.68
N THR A 8 9.61 15.66 2.50
CA THR A 8 8.17 15.31 2.53
C THR A 8 7.41 15.93 1.37
N GLN A 9 6.36 15.25 0.90
CA GLN A 9 5.40 15.75 -0.10
C GLN A 9 6.05 16.29 -1.39
N ARG A 10 7.08 15.60 -1.90
CA ARG A 10 7.72 15.84 -3.20
C ARG A 10 7.51 14.67 -4.17
N THR A 11 7.44 15.01 -5.44
CA THR A 11 7.54 14.08 -6.57
C THR A 11 9.02 13.83 -6.92
N GLY A 12 9.31 12.70 -7.55
CA GLY A 12 10.64 12.31 -8.02
C GLY A 12 10.56 11.72 -9.42
N HIS A 13 11.18 12.36 -10.40
CA HIS A 13 11.10 11.97 -11.81
C HIS A 13 12.49 11.70 -12.38
N ALA A 14 12.59 10.71 -13.26
CA ALA A 14 13.77 10.49 -14.08
C ALA A 14 13.41 9.84 -15.41
N PHE A 15 13.62 10.57 -16.50
CA PHE A 15 13.33 10.13 -17.86
C PHE A 15 14.61 10.06 -18.69
N TYR A 16 14.58 9.23 -19.74
CA TYR A 16 15.55 9.32 -20.83
C TYR A 16 15.39 10.69 -21.53
N THR A 17 16.51 11.30 -21.94
CA THR A 17 16.52 12.72 -22.36
C THR A 17 15.84 12.94 -23.70
N GLU A 18 15.95 11.99 -24.62
CA GLU A 18 15.37 12.09 -25.95
C GLU A 18 13.99 11.40 -26.02
N PRO A 19 13.04 11.94 -26.80
CA PRO A 19 11.79 11.24 -27.06
C PRO A 19 12.06 9.98 -27.90
N ILE A 20 11.34 8.90 -27.59
CA ILE A 20 11.41 7.64 -28.33
C ILE A 20 10.18 7.53 -29.23
N ARG A 21 10.39 7.12 -30.48
CA ARG A 21 9.31 6.90 -31.44
C ARG A 21 8.60 5.56 -31.20
N PHE A 22 7.32 5.62 -30.88
CA PHE A 22 6.44 4.46 -30.68
C PHE A 22 5.60 4.12 -31.92
N LYS A 23 5.30 5.07 -32.80
CA LYS A 23 4.50 4.84 -34.01
C LYS A 23 5.23 5.24 -35.28
N TYR A 24 4.91 4.59 -36.39
CA TYR A 24 5.41 4.98 -37.72
C TYR A 24 4.70 6.23 -38.26
N SER A 25 3.43 6.43 -37.91
CA SER A 25 2.62 7.63 -38.23
C SER A 25 1.71 7.98 -37.05
N PRO A 26 1.12 9.19 -36.96
CA PRO A 26 0.32 9.61 -35.79
C PRO A 26 -0.87 8.69 -35.50
N ASN A 27 -1.57 8.27 -36.56
CA ASN A 27 -2.72 7.37 -36.52
C ASN A 27 -2.33 5.89 -36.69
N GLY A 28 -1.03 5.56 -36.67
CA GLY A 28 -0.53 4.20 -36.76
C GLY A 28 -0.63 3.44 -35.43
N THR A 29 -0.52 2.12 -35.49
CA THR A 29 -0.44 1.27 -34.30
C THR A 29 0.86 1.49 -33.52
N VAL A 30 0.80 1.27 -32.20
CA VAL A 30 1.99 1.31 -31.32
C VAL A 30 2.89 0.10 -31.59
N SER A 31 4.17 0.38 -31.82
CA SER A 31 5.23 -0.62 -31.93
C SER A 31 5.39 -1.42 -30.64
N SER A 32 5.68 -2.72 -30.76
CA SER A 32 6.03 -3.56 -29.61
C SER A 32 7.20 -2.96 -28.84
N PHE A 33 7.16 -2.98 -27.51
CA PHE A 33 8.26 -2.51 -26.67
C PHE A 33 8.51 -3.46 -25.50
N SER A 34 9.72 -3.39 -24.95
CA SER A 34 10.16 -4.21 -23.83
C SER A 34 11.05 -3.37 -22.92
N THR A 35 10.87 -3.50 -21.61
CA THR A 35 11.65 -2.81 -20.58
C THR A 35 11.97 -3.77 -19.45
N ALA A 36 13.16 -3.64 -18.88
CA ALA A 36 13.64 -4.42 -17.75
C ALA A 36 14.35 -3.47 -16.77
N PHE A 37 13.94 -3.46 -15.50
CA PHE A 37 14.55 -2.61 -14.48
C PHE A 37 14.68 -3.32 -13.14
N VAL A 38 15.72 -2.94 -12.39
CA VAL A 38 15.90 -3.32 -10.99
C VAL A 38 15.63 -2.12 -10.12
N PHE A 39 14.75 -2.28 -9.13
CA PHE A 39 14.41 -1.26 -8.16
C PHE A 39 14.62 -1.74 -6.71
N ALA A 40 14.51 -0.81 -5.78
CA ALA A 40 14.22 -1.08 -4.37
C ALA A 40 13.52 0.12 -3.73
N ILE A 41 12.53 -0.14 -2.87
CA ILE A 41 11.95 0.87 -1.98
C ILE A 41 12.62 0.68 -0.61
N HIS A 42 13.58 1.55 -0.30
CA HIS A 42 14.44 1.45 0.89
C HIS A 42 13.97 2.43 1.97
N THR A 43 13.66 1.95 3.17
CA THR A 43 13.06 2.80 4.21
C THR A 43 13.32 2.30 5.66
N GLN A 44 13.34 3.24 6.61
CA GLN A 44 13.42 2.97 8.06
C GLN A 44 12.10 2.45 8.65
N ILE A 45 10.99 2.95 8.11
CA ILE A 45 9.63 2.73 8.58
C ILE A 45 8.88 2.19 7.36
N PRO A 46 8.16 1.05 7.44
CA PRO A 46 7.58 0.36 6.29
C PRO A 46 6.34 1.09 5.73
N ILE A 47 6.56 2.32 5.26
CA ILE A 47 5.62 3.26 4.68
C ILE A 47 6.36 3.99 3.56
N ALA A 48 5.82 3.88 2.35
CA ALA A 48 6.14 4.66 1.16
C ALA A 48 4.79 5.00 0.49
N HIS A 49 4.77 5.62 -0.69
CA HIS A 49 3.60 5.53 -1.59
C HIS A 49 3.89 4.48 -2.64
N GLY A 50 4.75 4.80 -3.59
CA GLY A 50 5.21 3.82 -4.57
C GLY A 50 6.06 4.47 -5.65
N MET A 51 6.22 3.75 -6.74
CA MET A 51 6.84 4.25 -7.97
C MET A 51 6.17 3.64 -9.19
N ALA A 52 6.36 4.27 -10.35
CA ALA A 52 5.91 3.75 -11.62
C ALA A 52 7.03 3.77 -12.65
N PHE A 53 7.06 2.78 -13.55
CA PHE A 53 7.63 2.96 -14.89
C PHE A 53 6.61 3.73 -15.73
N VAL A 54 7.05 4.69 -16.54
CA VAL A 54 6.17 5.67 -17.20
C VAL A 54 6.55 5.87 -18.67
N ILE A 55 5.53 5.99 -19.53
CA ILE A 55 5.61 6.50 -20.89
C ILE A 55 4.65 7.69 -21.01
N ALA A 56 5.17 8.88 -21.34
CA ALA A 56 4.44 10.15 -21.27
C ALA A 56 4.89 11.16 -22.36
N PRO A 57 4.04 12.13 -22.76
CA PRO A 57 4.39 13.09 -23.80
C PRO A 57 5.35 14.19 -23.31
N ASN A 58 5.55 14.32 -21.99
CA ASN A 58 6.38 15.36 -21.37
C ASN A 58 7.11 14.78 -20.13
N PRO A 59 8.46 14.79 -20.08
CA PRO A 59 9.23 14.17 -19.00
C PRO A 59 9.17 14.94 -17.67
N ARG A 60 8.53 16.12 -17.65
CA ARG A 60 8.29 16.91 -16.43
C ARG A 60 6.98 16.57 -15.73
N LEU A 61 6.11 15.77 -16.36
CA LEU A 61 4.75 15.41 -15.87
C LEU A 61 4.03 16.60 -15.20
N PRO A 62 3.55 17.62 -15.95
CA PRO A 62 3.20 18.94 -15.41
C PRO A 62 2.05 18.96 -14.39
N PHE A 63 1.30 17.85 -14.25
CA PHE A 63 0.21 17.71 -13.27
C PHE A 63 0.61 16.87 -12.04
N ALA A 64 1.83 16.34 -11.99
CA ALA A 64 2.35 15.43 -10.98
C ALA A 64 2.18 15.94 -9.54
N SER A 65 1.38 15.25 -8.74
CA SER A 65 1.25 15.48 -7.30
C SER A 65 2.00 14.43 -6.47
N PRO A 66 2.41 14.79 -5.23
CA PRO A 66 3.00 13.85 -4.27
C PRO A 66 1.91 12.95 -3.65
N LEU A 67 2.23 12.30 -2.52
CA LEU A 67 1.34 11.38 -1.82
C LEU A 67 0.88 10.23 -2.74
N GLN A 68 -0.42 9.90 -2.73
CA GLN A 68 -0.99 8.78 -3.47
C GLN A 68 -0.92 8.93 -5.00
N TYR A 69 -0.64 10.13 -5.53
CA TYR A 69 -0.66 10.37 -6.97
C TYR A 69 0.59 9.85 -7.72
N LEU A 70 1.53 9.19 -7.02
CA LEU A 70 2.78 8.62 -7.55
C LEU A 70 3.67 9.57 -8.39
N GLY A 71 3.41 10.87 -8.37
CA GLY A 71 4.02 11.84 -9.29
C GLY A 71 3.51 11.76 -10.73
N LEU A 72 2.36 11.12 -10.99
CA LEU A 72 1.76 10.98 -12.32
C LEU A 72 0.71 12.05 -12.62
N PHE A 73 -0.27 12.19 -11.72
CA PHE A 73 -1.48 12.99 -11.93
C PHE A 73 -1.78 13.88 -10.71
N ASN A 74 -2.94 14.53 -10.73
CA ASN A 74 -3.58 15.17 -9.58
C ASN A 74 -5.11 15.01 -9.65
N VAL A 75 -5.82 15.55 -8.66
CA VAL A 75 -7.29 15.51 -8.53
C VAL A 75 -8.06 16.07 -9.75
N THR A 76 -7.45 16.93 -10.57
CA THR A 76 -8.10 17.56 -11.73
C THR A 76 -7.89 16.82 -13.05
N ASN A 77 -6.92 15.90 -13.13
CA ASN A 77 -6.62 15.17 -14.37
C ASN A 77 -6.52 13.65 -14.24
N ASN A 78 -6.63 13.06 -13.05
CA ASN A 78 -6.74 11.60 -12.91
C ASN A 78 -7.97 11.08 -13.68
N GLY A 79 -7.78 10.20 -14.67
CA GLY A 79 -8.84 9.73 -15.56
C GLY A 79 -9.09 10.57 -16.81
N ASN A 80 -8.29 11.60 -17.09
CA ASN A 80 -8.43 12.42 -18.29
C ASN A 80 -7.65 11.84 -19.47
N ASP A 81 -8.34 11.38 -20.53
CA ASP A 81 -7.69 10.74 -21.67
C ASP A 81 -6.66 11.61 -22.42
N ARG A 82 -6.74 12.94 -22.27
CA ARG A 82 -5.74 13.87 -22.82
C ARG A 82 -4.38 13.85 -22.09
N ASN A 83 -4.24 13.04 -21.03
CA ASN A 83 -2.96 12.84 -20.34
C ASN A 83 -1.92 12.16 -21.24
N HIS A 84 -2.35 11.21 -22.09
CA HIS A 84 -1.48 10.35 -22.89
C HIS A 84 -0.41 9.62 -22.05
N VAL A 85 -0.76 9.19 -20.84
CA VAL A 85 0.15 8.49 -19.92
C VAL A 85 -0.19 7.00 -19.87
N PHE A 86 0.82 6.18 -20.15
CA PHE A 86 0.85 4.77 -19.76
C PHE A 86 1.85 4.59 -18.62
N ALA A 87 1.47 3.85 -17.58
CA ALA A 87 2.37 3.51 -16.49
C ALA A 87 2.19 2.06 -15.99
N VAL A 88 3.20 1.59 -15.27
CA VAL A 88 3.17 0.36 -14.48
C VAL A 88 3.64 0.71 -13.08
N GLU A 89 2.66 0.89 -12.20
CA GLU A 89 2.82 1.20 -10.78
C GLU A 89 3.31 0.00 -9.94
N LEU A 90 3.94 0.37 -8.82
CA LEU A 90 4.46 -0.47 -7.75
C LEU A 90 4.05 0.20 -6.41
N ASP A 91 2.76 0.13 -6.08
CA ASP A 91 2.19 0.84 -4.93
C ASP A 91 2.20 0.02 -3.63
N THR A 92 2.34 0.72 -2.52
CA THR A 92 2.57 0.22 -1.16
C THR A 92 1.63 0.83 -0.12
N ILE A 93 0.60 1.52 -0.59
CA ILE A 93 -0.58 2.01 0.13
C ILE A 93 -1.83 1.40 -0.53
N MET A 94 -2.96 1.44 0.17
CA MET A 94 -4.26 1.10 -0.40
C MET A 94 -5.13 2.36 -0.38
N ASN A 95 -5.23 3.01 -1.53
CA ASN A 95 -6.05 4.17 -1.79
C ASN A 95 -7.42 3.73 -2.33
N ILE A 96 -8.43 3.82 -1.46
CA ILE A 96 -9.81 3.41 -1.76
C ILE A 96 -10.38 4.26 -2.90
N GLU A 97 -9.94 5.52 -3.05
CA GLU A 97 -10.31 6.41 -4.14
C GLU A 97 -9.83 5.94 -5.53
N PHE A 98 -8.81 5.09 -5.59
CA PHE A 98 -8.28 4.51 -6.83
C PHE A 98 -8.75 3.06 -7.07
N ASN A 99 -9.51 2.49 -6.12
CA ASN A 99 -10.01 1.11 -6.12
C ASN A 99 -8.86 0.06 -6.04
N ASP A 100 -7.85 0.36 -5.23
CA ASP A 100 -6.70 -0.50 -4.98
C ASP A 100 -7.09 -1.87 -4.41
N THR A 101 -6.40 -2.92 -4.85
CA THR A 101 -6.70 -4.29 -4.38
C THR A 101 -6.12 -4.61 -3.00
N ASN A 102 -5.01 -3.98 -2.62
CA ASN A 102 -4.35 -4.02 -1.31
C ASN A 102 -3.19 -3.01 -1.27
N ASN A 103 -2.47 -2.95 -0.14
CA ASN A 103 -1.35 -2.04 0.10
C ASN A 103 0.04 -2.56 -0.35
N ASN A 104 0.10 -3.44 -1.35
CA ASN A 104 1.34 -4.03 -1.86
C ASN A 104 1.06 -4.69 -3.22
N HIS A 105 0.86 -3.87 -4.27
CA HIS A 105 0.37 -4.35 -5.57
C HIS A 105 1.18 -3.81 -6.75
N VAL A 106 0.99 -4.45 -7.91
CA VAL A 106 1.58 -4.06 -9.19
C VAL A 106 0.43 -3.83 -10.17
N GLY A 107 0.42 -2.68 -10.82
CA GLY A 107 -0.69 -2.22 -11.66
C GLY A 107 -0.32 -1.95 -13.11
N ILE A 108 -1.33 -1.55 -13.88
CA ILE A 108 -1.21 -1.13 -15.27
C ILE A 108 -2.14 0.07 -15.45
N ASP A 109 -1.55 1.23 -15.70
CA ASP A 109 -2.22 2.51 -15.61
C ASP A 109 -2.36 3.13 -17.00
N ILE A 110 -3.53 3.66 -17.29
CA ILE A 110 -3.83 4.34 -18.55
C ILE A 110 -4.61 5.59 -18.19
N ASN A 111 -3.94 6.75 -18.29
CA ASN A 111 -4.48 8.08 -17.99
C ASN A 111 -5.03 8.29 -16.56
N SER A 112 -4.98 7.27 -15.69
CA SER A 112 -5.54 7.23 -14.34
C SER A 112 -4.76 6.27 -13.44
N LEU A 113 -4.72 6.54 -12.13
CA LEU A 113 -4.29 5.61 -11.07
C LEU A 113 -5.33 4.52 -10.78
N ASN A 114 -6.55 4.63 -11.33
CA ASN A 114 -7.52 3.54 -11.29
C ASN A 114 -7.09 2.43 -12.27
N SER A 115 -6.12 1.63 -11.82
CA SER A 115 -5.40 0.58 -12.55
C SER A 115 -6.32 -0.29 -13.43
N VAL A 116 -6.08 -0.35 -14.75
CA VAL A 116 -6.93 -1.14 -15.67
C VAL A 116 -6.77 -2.64 -15.46
N LYS A 117 -5.64 -3.06 -14.86
CA LYS A 117 -5.45 -4.39 -14.27
C LYS A 117 -4.30 -4.35 -13.28
N SER A 118 -4.57 -4.73 -12.02
CA SER A 118 -3.56 -4.92 -10.99
C SER A 118 -3.54 -6.35 -10.42
N SER A 119 -2.52 -6.66 -9.63
CA SER A 119 -2.32 -7.93 -8.91
C SER A 119 -1.48 -7.68 -7.64
N PRO A 120 -1.67 -8.42 -6.53
CA PRO A 120 -0.77 -8.37 -5.37
C PRO A 120 0.69 -8.62 -5.81
N ALA A 121 1.65 -7.88 -5.26
CA ALA A 121 3.04 -8.03 -5.67
C ALA A 121 3.61 -9.41 -5.30
N GLY A 122 4.18 -10.09 -6.29
CA GLY A 122 4.60 -11.48 -6.19
C GLY A 122 5.15 -11.99 -7.52
N TYR A 123 5.42 -13.29 -7.59
CA TYR A 123 5.85 -13.96 -8.81
C TYR A 123 5.36 -15.41 -8.87
N TRP A 124 5.33 -15.97 -10.08
CA TRP A 124 5.07 -17.37 -10.31
C TRP A 124 6.40 -18.10 -10.48
N ASP A 125 6.62 -19.21 -9.76
CA ASP A 125 7.81 -20.04 -9.94
C ASP A 125 7.66 -21.05 -11.08
N GLU A 126 8.69 -21.87 -11.31
CA GLU A 126 8.71 -22.90 -12.36
C GLU A 126 7.69 -24.04 -12.13
N LYS A 127 7.07 -24.10 -10.94
CA LYS A 127 6.03 -25.06 -10.56
C LYS A 127 4.63 -24.43 -10.55
N ASP A 128 4.50 -23.26 -11.15
CA ASP A 128 3.25 -22.49 -11.21
C ASP A 128 2.70 -22.05 -9.84
N GLN A 129 3.54 -22.00 -8.79
CA GLN A 129 3.14 -21.56 -7.45
C GLN A 129 3.36 -20.06 -7.27
N PHE A 130 2.44 -19.39 -6.57
CA PHE A 130 2.50 -17.96 -6.33
C PHE A 130 3.32 -17.63 -5.08
N ASN A 131 4.39 -16.88 -5.27
CA ASN A 131 5.33 -16.47 -4.23
C ASN A 131 5.18 -14.96 -3.97
N ASN A 132 4.64 -14.59 -2.80
CA ASN A 132 4.40 -13.20 -2.40
C ASN A 132 5.71 -12.39 -2.29
N LEU A 133 5.67 -11.12 -2.70
CA LEU A 133 6.80 -10.17 -2.58
C LEU A 133 6.34 -8.88 -1.92
N THR A 134 7.03 -8.46 -0.85
CA THR A 134 6.78 -7.17 -0.20
C THR A 134 7.65 -6.07 -0.82
N LEU A 135 7.06 -5.11 -1.52
CA LEU A 135 7.78 -4.06 -2.25
C LEU A 135 8.63 -3.16 -1.32
N ILE A 136 8.07 -2.78 -0.16
CA ILE A 136 8.74 -2.03 0.92
C ILE A 136 9.72 -2.88 1.77
N SER A 137 10.07 -4.10 1.37
CA SER A 137 11.01 -4.96 2.11
C SER A 137 12.46 -4.46 2.16
N SER A 138 12.78 -3.31 1.52
CA SER A 138 14.14 -2.80 1.32
C SER A 138 15.08 -3.77 0.60
N LYS A 139 14.55 -4.84 -0.01
CA LYS A 139 15.27 -5.76 -0.90
C LYS A 139 15.24 -5.24 -2.33
N ARG A 140 16.21 -5.69 -3.13
CA ARG A 140 16.23 -5.44 -4.58
C ARG A 140 15.28 -6.42 -5.27
N MET A 141 14.52 -5.93 -6.24
CA MET A 141 13.62 -6.73 -7.08
C MET A 141 13.77 -6.32 -8.55
N GLN A 142 13.48 -7.24 -9.46
CA GLN A 142 13.52 -7.01 -10.90
C GLN A 142 12.11 -7.05 -11.49
N VAL A 143 11.82 -6.13 -12.40
CA VAL A 143 10.54 -6.01 -13.10
C VAL A 143 10.81 -5.97 -14.60
N TRP A 144 9.92 -6.61 -15.35
CA TRP A 144 9.89 -6.56 -16.80
C TRP A 144 8.48 -6.17 -17.26
N VAL A 145 8.40 -5.30 -18.26
CA VAL A 145 7.15 -5.00 -18.97
C VAL A 145 7.37 -5.23 -20.45
N ASP A 146 6.54 -6.07 -21.07
CA ASP A 146 6.53 -6.27 -22.52
C ASP A 146 5.15 -5.89 -23.09
N TYR A 147 5.15 -5.06 -24.12
CA TYR A 147 4.01 -4.82 -24.98
C TYR A 147 4.23 -5.46 -26.34
N ASP A 148 3.30 -6.30 -26.78
CA ASP A 148 3.23 -6.77 -28.16
C ASP A 148 2.20 -5.96 -28.94
N GLY A 149 2.66 -5.09 -29.84
CA GLY A 149 1.83 -4.25 -30.70
C GLY A 149 1.03 -5.00 -31.76
N ARG A 150 1.25 -6.32 -31.95
CA ARG A 150 0.44 -7.15 -32.86
C ARG A 150 -0.74 -7.82 -32.15
N SER A 151 -0.57 -8.25 -30.91
CA SER A 151 -1.66 -8.83 -30.08
C SER A 151 -2.26 -7.84 -29.08
N HIS A 152 -1.75 -6.61 -29.05
CA HIS A 152 -2.02 -5.57 -28.06
C HIS A 152 -1.87 -6.05 -26.61
N ARG A 153 -1.04 -7.06 -26.35
CA ARG A 153 -0.90 -7.68 -25.03
C ARG A 153 0.20 -7.00 -24.22
N ILE A 154 -0.20 -6.43 -23.08
CA ILE A 154 0.69 -5.92 -22.04
C ILE A 154 0.93 -7.06 -21.04
N ASN A 155 2.21 -7.34 -20.74
CA ASN A 155 2.61 -8.29 -19.71
C ASN A 155 3.54 -7.60 -18.73
N VAL A 156 3.24 -7.68 -17.43
CA VAL A 156 4.14 -7.29 -16.35
C VAL A 156 4.59 -8.56 -15.61
N THR A 157 5.90 -8.71 -15.43
CA THR A 157 6.50 -9.78 -14.65
C THR A 157 7.41 -9.18 -13.57
N MET A 158 7.45 -9.77 -12.38
CA MET A 158 8.33 -9.39 -11.28
C MET A 158 9.08 -10.63 -10.76
N ALA A 159 10.25 -10.44 -10.15
CA ALA A 159 10.95 -11.47 -9.37
C ALA A 159 11.92 -10.83 -8.34
N PRO A 160 12.42 -11.58 -7.34
CA PRO A 160 13.58 -11.18 -6.55
C PRO A 160 14.81 -10.90 -7.43
N PHE A 161 15.72 -10.04 -6.97
CA PHE A 161 16.90 -9.59 -7.73
C PHE A 161 17.79 -10.69 -8.35
N SER A 162 17.86 -11.86 -7.74
CA SER A 162 18.74 -12.95 -8.19
C SER A 162 18.05 -13.99 -9.08
N GLU A 163 16.75 -13.83 -9.34
CA GLU A 163 15.95 -14.82 -10.06
C GLU A 163 15.85 -14.50 -11.56
N ASN A 164 15.70 -15.55 -12.37
CA ASN A 164 15.37 -15.40 -13.79
C ASN A 164 13.93 -14.89 -13.97
N LYS A 165 13.65 -14.26 -15.11
CA LYS A 165 12.29 -13.78 -15.46
C LYS A 165 11.29 -14.96 -15.47
N PRO A 166 10.24 -14.94 -14.63
CA PRO A 166 9.16 -15.92 -14.68
C PRO A 166 8.53 -16.08 -16.05
N ARG A 167 8.19 -17.32 -16.41
CA ARG A 167 7.51 -17.66 -17.67
C ARG A 167 6.06 -17.15 -17.70
N LYS A 168 5.40 -17.14 -16.54
CA LYS A 168 4.03 -16.68 -16.34
C LYS A 168 4.06 -15.24 -15.80
N PRO A 169 3.38 -14.27 -16.44
CA PRO A 169 3.36 -12.89 -15.97
C PRO A 169 2.59 -12.74 -14.65
N LEU A 170 2.93 -11.71 -13.89
CA LEU A 170 2.18 -11.29 -12.71
C LEU A 170 0.86 -10.62 -13.10
N VAL A 171 0.92 -9.77 -14.13
CA VAL A 171 -0.23 -9.08 -14.71
C VAL A 171 -0.20 -9.25 -16.23
N SER A 172 -1.34 -9.58 -16.83
CA SER A 172 -1.49 -9.71 -18.28
C SER A 172 -2.86 -9.19 -18.72
N ILE A 173 -2.90 -8.33 -19.72
CA ILE A 173 -4.13 -7.79 -20.31
C ILE A 173 -3.93 -7.53 -21.81
N VAL A 174 -4.99 -7.72 -22.60
CA VAL A 174 -5.07 -7.24 -23.99
C VAL A 174 -5.72 -5.86 -23.98
N ARG A 175 -4.97 -4.84 -24.39
CA ARG A 175 -5.41 -3.44 -24.44
C ARG A 175 -4.57 -2.72 -25.49
N ASP A 176 -5.22 -2.16 -26.51
CA ASP A 176 -4.53 -1.31 -27.47
C ASP A 176 -4.08 -0.01 -26.80
N LEU A 177 -2.82 0.37 -27.03
CA LEU A 177 -2.22 1.62 -26.56
C LEU A 177 -2.19 2.69 -27.65
N SER A 178 -2.73 2.42 -28.85
CA SER A 178 -2.66 3.32 -30.00
C SER A 178 -3.54 4.57 -29.88
N SER A 179 -4.52 4.60 -28.97
CA SER A 179 -5.20 5.83 -28.54
C SER A 179 -4.44 6.58 -27.42
N VAL A 180 -3.61 5.87 -26.64
CA VAL A 180 -2.91 6.40 -25.46
C VAL A 180 -1.60 7.07 -25.85
N LEU A 181 -0.71 6.37 -26.56
CA LEU A 181 0.61 6.88 -26.90
C LEU A 181 0.58 7.71 -28.18
N LEU A 182 1.29 8.84 -28.17
CA LEU A 182 1.55 9.65 -29.36
C LEU A 182 2.69 9.02 -30.19
N GLN A 183 3.04 9.65 -31.32
CA GLN A 183 4.08 9.11 -32.21
C GLN A 183 5.45 9.01 -31.51
N GLU A 184 5.79 10.01 -30.69
CA GLU A 184 7.07 10.17 -30.00
C GLU A 184 6.78 10.54 -28.54
N MET A 185 7.37 9.80 -27.60
CA MET A 185 7.07 9.85 -26.15
C MET A 185 8.34 9.66 -25.33
N PHE A 186 8.38 10.25 -24.13
CA PHE A 186 9.48 10.06 -23.18
C PHE A 186 9.22 8.83 -22.31
N VAL A 187 10.27 8.08 -22.01
CA VAL A 187 10.25 6.90 -21.14
C VAL A 187 11.06 7.13 -19.88
N GLY A 188 10.60 6.63 -18.74
CA GLY A 188 11.24 6.92 -17.47
C GLY A 188 10.54 6.32 -16.26
N PHE A 189 10.75 6.97 -15.12
CA PHE A 189 10.17 6.59 -13.84
C PHE A 189 9.61 7.82 -13.11
N SER A 190 8.55 7.58 -12.35
CA SER A 190 7.97 8.52 -11.39
C SER A 190 7.87 7.88 -10.01
N SER A 191 7.89 8.70 -8.97
CA SER A 191 7.52 8.31 -7.62
C SER A 191 7.12 9.52 -6.77
N ALA A 192 6.52 9.26 -5.61
CA ALA A 192 6.10 10.28 -4.65
C ALA A 192 6.59 9.96 -3.24
N THR A 193 6.85 11.02 -2.46
CA THR A 193 7.08 10.95 -1.01
C THR A 193 5.83 11.34 -0.23
N GLY A 194 5.68 10.72 0.94
CA GLY A 194 4.57 10.97 1.85
C GLY A 194 4.88 12.05 2.90
N ASN A 195 4.12 12.00 3.98
CA ASN A 195 4.50 12.60 5.27
C ASN A 195 5.64 11.79 5.95
N ILE A 196 5.79 10.53 5.57
CA ILE A 196 6.94 9.68 5.87
C ILE A 196 7.71 9.47 4.55
N VAL A 197 9.04 9.53 4.64
CA VAL A 197 9.93 9.60 3.47
C VAL A 197 10.64 8.27 3.23
N SER A 198 10.55 7.80 2.00
CA SER A 198 11.13 6.54 1.53
C SER A 198 12.11 6.80 0.39
N GLU A 199 13.24 6.09 0.40
CA GLU A 199 14.29 6.25 -0.60
C GLU A 199 14.06 5.24 -1.73
N ILE A 200 13.56 5.71 -2.86
CA ILE A 200 13.23 4.86 -4.00
C ILE A 200 14.39 4.89 -4.99
N PHE A 201 14.94 3.71 -5.27
CA PHE A 201 16.10 3.55 -6.12
C PHE A 201 15.77 2.76 -7.39
N VAL A 202 16.23 3.26 -8.53
CA VAL A 202 16.39 2.47 -9.77
C VAL A 202 17.88 2.17 -9.92
N LEU A 203 18.25 0.90 -9.84
CA LEU A 203 19.65 0.45 -9.78
C LEU A 203 20.21 0.10 -11.16
N GLY A 204 19.35 -0.34 -12.07
CA GLY A 204 19.67 -0.59 -13.47
C GLY A 204 18.40 -0.64 -14.29
N TRP A 205 18.49 -0.23 -15.57
CA TRP A 205 17.35 -0.16 -16.49
C TRP A 205 17.82 -0.39 -17.92
N SER A 206 16.95 -1.02 -18.72
CA SER A 206 17.15 -1.39 -20.12
C SER A 206 15.79 -1.27 -20.82
N PHE A 207 15.73 -0.57 -21.95
CA PHE A 207 14.50 -0.29 -22.69
C PHE A 207 14.74 -0.52 -24.20
N ARG A 208 13.74 -1.04 -24.92
CA ARG A 208 13.80 -1.18 -26.38
C ARG A 208 12.41 -1.16 -27.04
N VAL A 209 12.30 -0.47 -28.18
CA VAL A 209 11.18 -0.59 -29.14
C VAL A 209 11.56 -1.57 -30.26
N ASN A 210 10.59 -2.31 -30.78
CA ASN A 210 10.71 -3.32 -31.83
C ASN A 210 11.82 -4.36 -31.54
N GLY A 211 11.90 -4.80 -30.28
CA GLY A 211 12.78 -5.85 -29.82
C GLY A 211 12.70 -6.05 -28.31
N LYS A 212 13.35 -7.10 -27.80
CA LYS A 212 13.47 -7.37 -26.36
C LYS A 212 14.47 -6.41 -25.71
N ALA A 213 14.18 -5.94 -24.49
CA ALA A 213 15.15 -5.25 -23.66
C ALA A 213 16.36 -6.17 -23.39
N GLN A 214 17.57 -5.60 -23.36
CA GLN A 214 18.77 -6.38 -23.03
C GLN A 214 18.75 -6.78 -21.55
N PRO A 215 19.11 -8.02 -21.18
CA PRO A 215 19.25 -8.43 -19.80
C PRO A 215 20.23 -7.54 -19.04
N LEU A 216 19.89 -7.18 -17.80
CA LEU A 216 20.77 -6.38 -16.95
C LEU A 216 21.90 -7.24 -16.37
N ALA A 217 23.13 -6.75 -16.46
CA ALA A 217 24.30 -7.39 -15.85
C ALA A 217 24.26 -7.22 -14.32
N LEU A 218 23.47 -8.07 -13.63
CA LEU A 218 23.15 -7.97 -12.20
C LEU A 218 24.38 -7.81 -11.30
N SER A 219 25.49 -8.51 -11.61
CA SER A 219 26.76 -8.42 -10.89
C SER A 219 27.44 -7.04 -10.93
N LYS A 220 27.11 -6.21 -11.92
CA LYS A 220 27.60 -4.82 -12.07
C LYS A 220 26.66 -3.78 -11.45
N LEU A 221 25.47 -4.16 -11.00
CA LEU A 221 24.50 -3.22 -10.44
C LEU A 221 24.88 -2.80 -9.01
N PRO A 222 24.68 -1.52 -8.65
CA PRO A 222 25.06 -1.01 -7.33
C PRO A 222 24.37 -1.76 -6.19
N ARG A 223 25.07 -1.84 -5.06
CA ARG A 223 24.50 -2.27 -3.79
C ARG A 223 23.63 -1.14 -3.23
N LEU A 224 22.62 -1.49 -2.44
CA LEU A 224 21.87 -0.50 -1.66
C LEU A 224 22.77 0.11 -0.58
N PRO A 225 22.51 1.35 -0.13
CA PRO A 225 23.16 1.89 1.05
C PRO A 225 22.89 0.98 2.26
N VAL A 226 23.89 0.84 3.12
CA VAL A 226 23.69 0.22 4.44
C VAL A 226 22.99 1.25 5.32
N TRP A 227 21.96 0.82 6.06
CA TRP A 227 21.29 1.70 7.01
C TRP A 227 22.22 2.00 8.20
N ASP A 228 22.81 3.20 8.27
CA ASP A 228 23.49 3.70 9.47
C ASP A 228 22.44 3.94 10.58
N PRO A 229 22.41 3.15 11.67
CA PRO A 229 21.27 3.07 12.57
C PRO A 229 21.22 4.23 13.59
N LYS A 230 21.45 5.46 13.13
CA LYS A 230 21.16 6.69 13.88
C LYS A 230 19.64 6.90 13.89
N PRO A 231 18.94 6.64 15.00
CA PRO A 231 17.49 6.54 14.98
C PRO A 231 16.89 7.95 14.86
N THR A 232 16.14 8.17 13.79
CA THR A 232 15.47 9.46 13.52
C THR A 232 14.63 9.90 14.70
N ARG A 233 14.44 11.23 14.84
CA ARG A 233 13.62 11.81 15.92
C ARG A 233 12.21 11.21 15.94
N VAL A 234 11.67 10.91 14.75
CA VAL A 234 10.39 10.23 14.55
C VAL A 234 10.43 8.78 15.02
N TYR A 235 11.39 7.95 14.58
CA TYR A 235 11.50 6.55 15.06
C TYR A 235 11.66 6.48 16.59
N ARG A 236 12.49 7.34 17.19
CA ARG A 236 12.61 7.44 18.66
C ARG A 236 11.31 7.87 19.33
N PHE A 237 10.55 8.77 18.70
CA PHE A 237 9.25 9.18 19.23
C PHE A 237 8.25 8.01 19.22
N TYR A 238 8.05 7.36 18.07
CA TYR A 238 7.12 6.23 17.94
C TYR A 238 7.52 5.06 18.84
N LYS A 239 8.79 4.67 18.88
CA LYS A 239 9.27 3.54 19.71
C LYS A 239 9.05 3.76 21.20
N ASN A 240 9.26 4.99 21.70
CA ASN A 240 9.27 5.25 23.14
C ASN A 240 7.93 5.79 23.67
N TRP A 241 7.27 6.69 22.94
CA TRP A 241 6.10 7.43 23.45
C TRP A 241 4.76 6.80 23.09
N VAL A 242 4.63 6.14 21.93
CA VAL A 242 3.35 5.51 21.55
C VAL A 242 2.91 4.42 22.54
N PRO A 243 3.79 3.54 23.08
CA PRO A 243 3.41 2.61 24.14
C PRO A 243 2.92 3.31 25.41
N LEU A 244 3.59 4.37 25.86
CA LEU A 244 3.24 5.15 27.05
C LEU A 244 1.89 5.89 26.89
N ILE A 245 1.68 6.50 25.72
CA ILE A 245 0.44 7.20 25.37
C ILE A 245 -0.73 6.21 25.27
N SER A 246 -0.49 5.02 24.70
CA SER A 246 -1.48 3.94 24.62
C SER A 246 -1.89 3.43 26.00
N LEU A 247 -0.93 3.23 26.90
CA LEU A 247 -1.15 2.81 28.29
C LEU A 247 -2.01 3.79 29.10
N LEU A 248 -2.03 5.08 28.75
CA LEU A 248 -2.88 6.09 29.39
C LEU A 248 -4.25 6.26 28.70
N LEU A 249 -4.29 6.31 27.37
CA LEU A 249 -5.52 6.58 26.62
C LEU A 249 -6.49 5.39 26.62
N ILE A 250 -6.00 4.16 26.49
CA ILE A 250 -6.87 2.96 26.42
C ILE A 250 -7.73 2.80 27.70
N PRO A 251 -7.17 2.77 28.93
CA PRO A 251 -8.00 2.67 30.13
C PRO A 251 -8.91 3.88 30.34
N LEU A 252 -8.47 5.09 29.98
CA LEU A 252 -9.31 6.29 30.07
C LEU A 252 -10.56 6.18 29.16
N LEU A 253 -10.39 5.72 27.92
CA LEU A 253 -11.51 5.49 27.00
C LEU A 253 -12.44 4.36 27.47
N LEU A 254 -11.89 3.29 28.05
CA LEU A 254 -12.68 2.20 28.65
C LEU A 254 -13.50 2.69 29.85
N VAL A 255 -12.95 3.54 30.72
CA VAL A 255 -13.69 4.16 31.84
C VAL A 255 -14.80 5.08 31.32
N ILE A 256 -14.53 5.92 30.32
CA ILE A 256 -15.55 6.78 29.69
C ILE A 256 -16.68 5.95 29.06
N PHE A 257 -16.34 4.84 28.39
CA PHE A 257 -17.31 3.91 27.84
C PHE A 257 -18.14 3.22 28.94
N LEU A 258 -17.49 2.72 30.00
CA LEU A 258 -18.16 2.06 31.13
C LEU A 258 -19.11 3.01 31.87
N VAL A 259 -18.70 4.25 32.14
CA VAL A 259 -19.56 5.28 32.73
C VAL A 259 -20.75 5.58 31.82
N ARG A 260 -20.54 5.74 30.51
CA ARG A 260 -21.66 5.93 29.55
C ARG A 260 -22.59 4.72 29.50
N PHE A 261 -22.08 3.50 29.59
CA PHE A 261 -22.86 2.27 29.65
C PHE A 261 -23.69 2.19 30.94
N ILE A 262 -23.09 2.46 32.11
CA ILE A 262 -23.79 2.50 33.40
C ILE A 262 -24.86 3.58 33.41
N LEU A 263 -24.59 4.77 32.89
CA LEU A 263 -25.58 5.85 32.81
C LEU A 263 -26.73 5.53 31.84
N ARG A 264 -26.46 4.93 30.67
CA ARG A 264 -27.51 4.44 29.76
C ARG A 264 -28.35 3.35 30.41
N ARG A 265 -27.71 2.38 31.08
CA ARG A 265 -28.39 1.30 31.81
C ARG A 265 -29.26 1.88 32.93
N ARG A 266 -28.74 2.83 33.74
CA ARG A 266 -29.52 3.49 34.79
C ARG A 266 -30.71 4.29 34.27
N ARG A 267 -30.61 4.94 33.10
CA ARG A 267 -31.77 5.59 32.47
C ARG A 267 -32.84 4.56 32.07
N LYS A 268 -32.46 3.49 31.35
CA LYS A 268 -33.43 2.45 30.98
C LYS A 268 -34.09 1.78 32.19
N PHE A 269 -33.35 1.52 33.26
CA PHE A 269 -33.91 0.96 34.49
C PHE A 269 -34.71 1.97 35.33
N ALA A 270 -34.57 3.28 35.10
CA ALA A 270 -35.47 4.30 35.67
C ALA A 270 -36.78 4.37 34.84
N GLU A 271 -36.66 4.34 33.51
CA GLU A 271 -37.77 4.22 32.56
C GLU A 271 -38.58 2.91 32.75
N GLU A 272 -37.97 1.85 33.31
CA GLU A 272 -38.65 0.59 33.72
C GLU A 272 -39.19 0.61 35.16
N LEU A 273 -38.88 1.63 35.97
CA LEU A 273 -39.39 1.78 37.35
C LEU A 273 -40.64 2.68 37.45
N GLU A 274 -40.83 3.58 36.49
CA GLU A 274 -41.95 4.53 36.47
C GLU A 274 -43.18 3.92 35.79
N ASP A 275 -44.09 3.37 36.60
CA ASP A 275 -45.55 3.58 36.52
C ASP A 275 -46.27 2.79 37.64
N TRP A 276 -45.75 1.61 38.03
CA TRP A 276 -46.42 0.71 38.97
C TRP A 276 -45.76 0.60 40.37
N GLU A 277 -44.45 0.78 40.51
CA GLU A 277 -43.79 0.69 41.84
C GLU A 277 -44.17 1.87 42.76
N THR A 278 -44.58 3.01 42.19
CA THR A 278 -44.95 4.23 42.92
C THR A 278 -46.24 4.07 43.74
N GLU A 279 -47.16 3.20 43.30
CA GLU A 279 -48.51 3.09 43.90
C GLU A 279 -48.55 2.24 45.18
N PHE A 280 -47.63 1.27 45.34
CA PHE A 280 -47.63 0.31 46.46
C PHE A 280 -46.42 0.41 47.42
N GLY A 281 -45.57 1.44 47.27
CA GLY A 281 -44.29 1.59 47.96
C GLY A 281 -44.27 1.71 49.51
N LYS A 282 -45.39 1.49 50.22
CA LYS A 282 -45.47 1.62 51.70
C LYS A 282 -45.22 0.34 52.51
N ASN A 283 -45.37 -0.84 51.93
CA ASN A 283 -45.23 -2.11 52.65
C ASN A 283 -44.04 -2.95 52.16
N ARG A 284 -42.83 -2.68 52.69
CA ARG A 284 -41.66 -3.56 52.49
C ARG A 284 -41.01 -3.94 53.82
N LEU A 285 -41.24 -5.17 54.26
CA LEU A 285 -40.60 -5.76 55.43
C LEU A 285 -39.08 -5.90 55.18
N ARG A 286 -38.26 -5.51 56.15
CA ARG A 286 -36.82 -5.81 56.13
C ARG A 286 -36.59 -7.26 56.52
N PHE A 287 -36.08 -8.08 55.60
CA PHE A 287 -35.36 -9.28 55.98
C PHE A 287 -34.03 -8.87 56.62
N VAL A 288 -33.95 -8.96 57.95
CA VAL A 288 -32.69 -8.90 58.69
C VAL A 288 -32.10 -10.31 58.67
N ALA A 289 -30.88 -10.47 58.15
CA ALA A 289 -30.16 -11.72 58.27
C ALA A 289 -29.75 -11.92 59.73
N VAL A 290 -30.23 -12.99 60.36
CA VAL A 290 -29.87 -13.37 61.73
C VAL A 290 -28.52 -14.10 61.68
N GLY A 291 -27.56 -13.68 62.51
CA GLY A 291 -26.21 -14.24 62.52
C GLY A 291 -25.51 -14.09 63.87
N LEU A 292 -25.77 -15.03 64.78
CA LEU A 292 -25.05 -15.33 66.03
C LEU A 292 -25.14 -16.88 66.14
N ALA A 293 -24.07 -17.69 66.23
CA ALA A 293 -22.95 -17.73 67.19
C ALA A 293 -23.43 -18.10 68.61
N TRP A 294 -22.97 -19.17 69.28
CA TRP A 294 -21.92 -20.18 69.00
C TRP A 294 -22.51 -21.63 69.08
N GLU A 295 -21.90 -22.78 69.41
CA GLU A 295 -20.55 -23.21 69.93
C GLU A 295 -20.29 -24.69 69.50
N TRP A 296 -19.57 -25.52 70.30
CA TRP A 296 -19.28 -26.96 70.07
C TRP A 296 -19.69 -27.84 71.27
N ASP A 297 -20.05 -29.12 71.05
CA ASP A 297 -19.26 -30.30 71.54
C ASP A 297 -19.90 -31.69 71.22
N ASP A 298 -19.14 -32.75 71.54
CA ASP A 298 -19.31 -34.19 71.30
C ASP A 298 -20.72 -34.79 71.08
N VAL A 299 -20.93 -35.38 69.90
CA VAL A 299 -21.03 -36.85 69.68
C VAL A 299 -21.14 -37.12 68.16
N GLY A 300 -20.23 -37.95 67.62
CA GLY A 300 -20.00 -38.00 66.17
C GLY A 300 -20.92 -38.91 65.34
N LYS A 301 -21.38 -38.40 64.19
CA LYS A 301 -21.48 -39.12 62.90
C LYS A 301 -21.85 -38.16 61.74
N PRO A 302 -21.24 -38.30 60.54
CA PRO A 302 -21.68 -37.56 59.35
C PRO A 302 -22.76 -38.31 58.55
N SER A 303 -23.75 -37.59 58.04
CA SER A 303 -24.64 -38.05 56.97
C SER A 303 -24.99 -36.89 56.02
N ARG A 304 -25.04 -37.17 54.71
CA ARG A 304 -25.39 -36.20 53.66
C ARG A 304 -26.90 -35.91 53.65
N ILE A 305 -27.27 -34.69 53.27
CA ILE A 305 -27.59 -34.39 51.86
C ILE A 305 -26.74 -33.20 51.43
#